data_AF-A0A659V0G1-F1
#
_entry.id   AF-A0A659V0G1-F1
#
_cell.length_a   1.000
_cell.length_b   1.000
_cell.length_c   1.000
_cell.angle_alpha   90.00
_cell.angle_beta   90.00
_cell.angle_gamma   90.00
#
_symmetry.space_group_name_H-M   'P 1'
#
loop_
_entity.id
_entity.type
_entity.pdbx_description
1 polymer ?
#
loop_
_entity_poly.entity_id
_entity_poly.type
_entity_poly.pdbx_seq_one_letter_code
_entity_poly.pdbx_strand_id
1 'polypeptide(L)' 'MAIPTLDHANEAALWFTENRGTCPRPIIPHLRRVFNLSPLEACAALRMANLRMAWAVTTETEGGADVAQR' A
#
# COMPACT_ATOMS: atom_id res chain seq x y z
N MET A 1 -8.90 10.36 -24.54
CA MET A 1 -7.72 9.98 -23.76
C MET A 1 -8.13 10.08 -22.30
N ALA A 2 -8.42 8.96 -21.62
CA ALA A 2 -8.86 9.00 -20.23
C ALA A 2 -7.68 9.46 -19.35
N ILE A 3 -7.87 10.54 -18.60
CA ILE A 3 -6.90 10.97 -17.60
C ILE A 3 -6.89 9.85 -16.55
N PRO A 4 -5.76 9.18 -16.28
CA PRO A 4 -5.67 8.20 -15.21
C PRO A 4 -5.93 8.92 -13.89
N THR A 5 -7.16 8.83 -13.37
CA THR A 5 -7.49 9.43 -12.10
C THR A 5 -6.78 8.65 -11.00
N LEU A 6 -6.14 9.37 -10.09
CA LEU A 6 -5.42 8.86 -8.93
C LEU A 6 -6.22 7.81 -8.12
N ASP A 7 -7.54 7.83 -8.27
CA ASP A 7 -8.52 7.02 -7.55
C ASP A 7 -8.31 5.51 -7.73
N HIS A 8 -8.05 5.01 -8.95
CA HIS A 8 -7.89 3.56 -9.15
C HIS A 8 -6.61 3.01 -8.50
N ALA A 9 -5.52 3.77 -8.54
CA ALA A 9 -4.28 3.38 -7.87
C ALA A 9 -4.44 3.45 -6.34
N ASN A 10 -5.23 4.40 -5.86
CA ASN A 10 -5.53 4.56 -4.43
C ASN A 10 -6.38 3.40 -3.90
N GLU A 11 -7.44 3.02 -4.63
CA GLU A 11 -8.30 1.87 -4.35
C GLU A 11 -7.49 0.57 -4.36
N ALA A 12 -6.68 0.33 -5.40
CA ALA A 12 -5.81 -0.83 -5.48
C ALA A 12 -4.81 -0.90 -4.32
N ALA A 13 -4.32 0.26 -3.86
CA ALA A 13 -3.42 0.33 -2.72
C ALA A 13 -4.12 -0.01 -1.38
N LEU A 14 -5.37 0.44 -1.18
CA LEU A 14 -6.17 0.07 0.00
C LEU A 14 -6.48 -1.43 0.01
N TRP A 15 -6.97 -1.94 -1.11
CA TRP A 15 -7.22 -3.37 -1.26
C TRP A 15 -5.94 -4.20 -1.03
N PHE A 16 -4.79 -3.77 -1.58
CA PHE A 16 -3.54 -4.49 -1.38
C PHE A 16 -3.09 -4.48 0.09
N THR A 17 -3.31 -3.41 0.85
CA THR A 17 -2.99 -3.40 2.29
C THR A 17 -3.81 -4.42 3.07
N GLU A 18 -5.08 -4.62 2.72
CA GLU A 18 -5.99 -5.58 3.37
C GLU A 18 -5.71 -7.03 2.92
N ASN A 19 -5.33 -7.22 1.65
CA ASN A 19 -5.17 -8.54 1.04
C ASN A 19 -3.72 -8.96 0.81
N ARG A 20 -2.74 -8.29 1.43
CA ARG A 20 -1.30 -8.50 1.16
C ARG A 20 -0.84 -9.95 1.27
N GLY A 21 -1.35 -10.68 2.27
CA GLY A 21 -0.99 -12.08 2.52
C GLY A 21 -1.62 -13.07 1.54
N THR A 22 -2.76 -12.71 0.95
CA THR A 22 -3.53 -13.56 0.02
C THR A 22 -3.37 -13.13 -1.44
N CYS A 23 -2.70 -12.01 -1.69
CA CYS A 23 -2.48 -11.46 -3.02
C CYS A 23 -1.65 -12.43 -3.89
N PRO A 24 -2.19 -12.89 -5.04
CA PRO A 24 -1.46 -13.75 -5.95
C PRO A 24 -0.17 -13.12 -6.47
N ARG A 25 0.88 -13.94 -6.60
CA ARG A 25 2.13 -13.54 -7.26
C ARG A 25 2.08 -13.94 -8.73
N PRO A 26 2.60 -13.12 -9.67
CA PRO A 26 3.23 -11.80 -9.45
C PRO A 26 2.22 -10.66 -9.22
N ILE A 27 2.54 -9.75 -8.29
CA ILE A 27 1.62 -8.70 -7.78
C ILE A 27 1.22 -7.71 -8.89
N ILE A 28 2.19 -7.16 -9.61
CA ILE A 28 1.92 -6.09 -10.59
C ILE A 28 0.98 -6.56 -11.72
N PRO A 29 1.20 -7.72 -12.37
CA PRO A 29 0.23 -8.22 -13.36
C PRO A 29 -1.16 -8.52 -12.79
N HIS A 30 -1.24 -8.91 -11.53
CA HIS A 30 -2.54 -9.15 -10.89
C HIS A 30 -3.30 -7.84 -10.65
N LEU A 31 -2.67 -6.85 -10.01
CA LEU A 31 -3.28 -5.54 -9.76
C LEU A 31 -3.74 -4.85 -11.05
N ARG A 32 -2.94 -4.95 -12.11
CA ARG A 32 -3.30 -4.43 -13.43
C ARG A 32 -4.58 -5.04 -13.99
N ARG A 33 -4.78 -6.35 -13.82
CA ARG A 33 -5.97 -7.05 -14.33
C ARG A 33 -7.22 -6.75 -13.52
N VAL A 34 -7.09 -6.68 -12.19
CA VAL A 34 -8.23 -6.46 -11.28
C VAL A 34 -8.73 -5.02 -11.35
N PHE A 35 -7.80 -4.06 -11.36
CA PHE A 35 -8.13 -2.63 -11.25
C PHE A 35 -7.96 -1.88 -12.58
N ASN A 36 -7.76 -2.59 -13.69
CA ASN A 36 -7.53 -2.04 -15.03
C ASN A 36 -6.42 -0.96 -15.09
N LEU A 37 -5.35 -1.17 -14.32
CA LEU A 37 -4.26 -0.21 -14.19
C LEU A 37 -3.22 -0.33 -15.31
N SER A 38 -2.63 0.80 -15.67
CA SER A 38 -1.35 0.82 -16.37
C SER A 38 -0.23 0.26 -15.47
N PRO A 39 0.91 -0.16 -16.05
CA PRO A 39 2.07 -0.59 -15.26
C PRO A 39 2.55 0.47 -14.25
N LEU A 40 2.49 1.75 -14.64
CA LEU A 40 2.92 2.86 -13.77
C LEU A 40 1.98 3.01 -12.58
N GLU A 41 0.67 2.96 -12.80
CA GLU A 41 -0.33 3.05 -11.73
C GLU A 41 -0.27 1.86 -10.77
N ALA A 42 -0.01 0.64 -11.27
CA ALA A 42 0.19 -0.52 -10.41
C ALA A 42 1.43 -0.39 -9.51
N CYS A 43 2.52 0.17 -10.05
CA CYS A 43 3.70 0.51 -9.24
C CYS A 43 3.39 1.61 -8.22
N ALA A 44 2.62 2.63 -8.61
CA ALA A 44 2.18 3.69 -7.70
C ALA A 44 1.30 3.13 -6.57
N ALA A 45 0.36 2.24 -6.89
CA ALA A 45 -0.49 1.56 -5.91
C ALA A 45 0.36 0.77 -4.89
N LEU A 46 1.34 0.01 -5.37
CA LEU A 46 2.24 -0.76 -4.51
C LEU A 46 3.08 0.16 -3.60
N ARG A 47 3.57 1.29 -4.12
CA ARG A 47 4.29 2.30 -3.34
C ARG A 47 3.39 2.92 -2.26
N MET A 48 2.17 3.31 -2.62
CA MET A 48 1.20 3.90 -1.68
C MET A 48 0.84 2.93 -0.56
N ALA A 49 0.61 1.66 -0.88
CA ALA A 49 0.33 0.64 0.12
C ALA A 49 1.50 0.46 1.09
N ASN A 50 2.74 0.40 0.57
CA ASN A 50 3.93 0.30 1.41
C ASN A 50 4.10 1.51 2.33
N LEU A 51 3.85 2.73 1.83
CA LEU A 51 3.89 3.95 2.66
C LEU A 51 2.84 3.93 3.77
N ARG A 52 1.60 3.49 3.46
CA ARG A 52 0.53 3.34 4.46
C ARG A 52 0.94 2.42 5.60
N MET A 53 1.47 1.25 5.26
CA MET A 53 1.92 0.28 6.26
C MET A 53 3.10 0.81 7.08
N ALA A 54 4.04 1.52 6.44
CA ALA A 54 5.18 2.10 7.13
C ALA A 54 4.76 3.18 8.14
N TRP A 55 3.75 3.99 7.83
CA TRP A 55 3.26 5.03 8.75
C TRP A 55 2.31 4.47 9.82
N ALA A 56 1.56 3.40 9.51
CA ALA A 56 0.73 2.72 10.51
C ALA A 56 1.56 2.18 11.69
N VAL A 57 2.81 1.74 11.45
CA VAL A 57 3.68 1.22 12.51
C VAL A 57 4.13 2.30 13.51
N THR A 58 4.14 3.58 13.09
CA THR A 58 4.66 4.68 13.92
C THR A 58 3.64 5.27 14.89
N THR A 59 2.34 4.97 14.73
CA THR A 59 1.28 5.53 15.60
C THR A 59 0.96 4.69 16.82
N GLU A 60 1.50 3.46 16.91
CA GLU A 60 1.23 2.54 18.03
C GLU A 60 2.45 2.32 18.96
N THR A 61 3.51 3.12 18.83
CA THR A 61 4.72 3.01 19.69
C THR A 61 4.74 4.04 20.82
N GLU A 62 3.65 4.15 21.58
CA GLU A 62 3.70 4.75 22.92
C GLU A 62 4.07 3.67 23.93
N GLY A 63 5.30 3.71 24.47
CA GLY A 63 5.65 2.84 25.61
C GLY A 63 7.11 2.47 25.82
N GLY A 64 8.08 3.34 25.53
CA GLY A 64 9.51 3.02 25.67
C GLY A 64 10.40 4.13 26.24
N ALA A 65 9.85 5.06 27.01
CA ALA A 65 10.60 6.19 27.59
C ALA A 65 10.88 6.08 29.10
N ASP A 66 10.92 4.85 29.65
CA ASP A 66 11.29 4.57 31.05
C ASP A 66 12.50 3.62 31.13
N VAL A 67 13.63 4.03 30.53
CA VAL A 67 14.92 3.32 30.68
C VAL A 67 16.08 4.31 30.88
N ALA A 68 15.82 5.43 31.56
CA ALA A 68 16.84 6.44 31.85
C ALA A 68 16.83 6.95 33.29
N GLN A 69 16.37 6.13 34.24
CA GLN A 69 16.61 6.35 35.68
C GLN A 69 17.42 5.18 36.25
N ARG A 70 18.74 5.20 36.07
CA ARG A 70 19.67 4.56 37.00
C ARG A 70 21.06 5.15 36.94
#